data_AF-A0A926X9N0-F1
#
_entry.id   AF-A0A926X9N0-F1
#
_cell.length_a   1.000
_cell.length_b   1.000
_cell.length_c   1.000
_cell.angle_alpha   90.00
_cell.angle_beta   90.00
_cell.angle_gamma   90.00
#
_symmetry.space_group_name_H-M   'P 1'
#
loop_
_entity.id
_entity.type
_entity.pdbx_description
1 polymer ?
#
loop_
_entity_poly.entity_id
_entity_poly.type
_entity_poly.pdbx_seq_one_letter_code
_entity_poly.pdbx_strand_id
1 'polypeptide(L)'
;MVQAPASQSIHQHTYQNTNQNTENTITEPQLEALVNDIHHYETIISAWDESQQATISGYKRAIEALHREAFVRLIRSVKQESMSALRHAVEDEVVYGLLRYHNLIKPPAPPLEQRIELALAEVRPGLKGHNGDVELVAIHPPDTVEVRLIGACSHCPASSLTLTQGVEEVIKRYCPEINRVIATETTQLSAHTASQISPFVSHHPGWLEVTALAEVPQGRVLAMKLEGKSLLLTRIGSEVVCYHNACSHLGVPLDGGEIEQQILTCPDHGFQYRLATGECLTSPQTPLQSYPVEVRDGQVFVQLGL
;
A
#
# COMPACT_ATOMS: atom_id res chain seq x y z
N MET A 1 -39.71 42.86 -24.11
CA MET A 1 -38.46 43.51 -23.68
C MET A 1 -38.21 43.07 -22.25
N VAL A 2 -37.40 42.03 -22.05
CA VAL A 2 -37.08 41.49 -20.71
C VAL A 2 -35.71 42.02 -20.32
N GLN A 3 -35.64 42.69 -19.17
CA GLN A 3 -34.44 43.34 -18.63
C GLN A 3 -33.40 42.29 -18.21
N ALA A 4 -32.13 42.56 -18.56
CA ALA A 4 -30.97 41.80 -18.09
C ALA A 4 -30.61 42.20 -16.65
N PRO A 5 -30.13 41.26 -15.80
CA PRO A 5 -29.66 41.61 -14.46
C PRO A 5 -28.26 42.22 -14.51
N ALA A 6 -28.00 43.09 -13.53
CA ALA A 6 -26.85 43.97 -13.43
C ALA A 6 -25.52 43.22 -13.26
N SER A 7 -24.51 43.65 -14.02
CA SER A 7 -23.12 43.22 -13.91
C SER A 7 -22.54 43.58 -12.54
N GLN A 8 -22.27 42.57 -11.71
CA GLN A 8 -21.45 42.77 -10.51
C GLN A 8 -19.96 42.80 -10.90
N SER A 9 -19.28 43.82 -10.39
CA SER A 9 -17.89 44.17 -10.67
C SER A 9 -16.95 43.02 -10.32
N ILE A 10 -16.28 42.47 -11.34
CA ILE A 10 -15.16 41.54 -11.19
C ILE A 10 -14.03 42.32 -10.51
N HIS A 11 -13.68 41.95 -9.28
CA HIS A 11 -12.48 42.45 -8.62
C HIS A 11 -11.26 41.97 -9.43
N GLN A 12 -10.67 42.88 -10.21
CA GLN A 12 -9.40 42.66 -10.89
C GLN A 12 -8.30 42.60 -9.83
N HIS A 13 -7.90 41.39 -9.42
CA HIS A 13 -6.61 41.19 -8.78
C HIS A 13 -5.51 41.43 -9.83
N THR A 14 -4.94 42.62 -9.78
CA THR A 14 -3.79 43.02 -10.58
C THR A 14 -2.57 42.26 -10.05
N TYR A 15 -2.14 41.23 -10.80
CA TYR A 15 -0.85 40.59 -10.58
C TYR A 15 0.26 41.58 -10.97
N GLN A 16 0.84 42.27 -9.98
CA GLN A 16 2.07 43.02 -10.16
C GLN A 16 3.23 42.03 -10.27
N ASN A 17 3.75 41.88 -11.49
CA ASN A 17 4.95 41.11 -11.78
C ASN A 17 6.18 41.93 -11.38
N THR A 18 6.69 41.72 -10.16
CA THR A 18 8.02 42.20 -9.76
C THR A 18 9.03 41.10 -9.98
N ASN A 19 9.73 41.22 -11.10
CA ASN A 19 10.85 40.38 -11.50
C ASN A 19 12.01 40.55 -10.50
N GLN A 20 12.22 39.57 -9.61
CA GLN A 20 13.48 39.36 -8.89
C GLN A 20 13.81 37.88 -8.87
N ASN A 21 14.99 37.54 -9.40
CA ASN A 21 15.60 36.21 -9.39
C ASN A 21 15.74 35.70 -7.96
N THR A 22 14.85 34.82 -7.55
CA THR A 22 15.00 33.88 -6.43
C THR A 22 14.41 32.56 -6.90
N GLU A 23 15.04 31.44 -6.55
CA GLU A 23 14.62 30.08 -6.88
C GLU A 23 13.10 29.95 -6.73
N ASN A 24 12.43 29.71 -7.86
CA ASN A 24 10.98 29.83 -8.00
C ASN A 24 10.30 28.57 -7.47
N THR A 25 10.53 28.23 -6.20
CA THR A 25 9.82 27.17 -5.49
C THR A 25 8.48 27.72 -5.03
N ILE A 26 7.39 27.09 -5.47
CA ILE A 26 6.05 27.37 -4.95
C ILE A 26 6.09 27.02 -3.47
N THR A 27 5.84 28.00 -2.60
CA THR A 27 5.77 27.80 -1.15
C THR A 27 4.47 27.08 -0.77
N GLU A 28 4.44 26.36 0.36
CA GLU A 28 3.21 25.70 0.87
C GLU A 28 1.97 26.63 0.89
N PRO A 29 2.05 27.89 1.36
CA PRO A 29 0.93 28.83 1.29
C PRO A 29 0.46 29.16 -0.13
N GLN A 30 1.36 29.10 -1.12
CA GLN A 30 1.00 29.29 -2.53
C GLN A 30 0.32 28.04 -3.12
N LEU A 31 0.75 26.85 -2.73
CA LEU A 31 0.11 25.60 -3.16
C LEU A 31 -1.32 25.51 -2.62
N GLU A 32 -1.52 25.80 -1.34
CA GLU A 32 -2.86 25.84 -0.73
C GLU A 32 -3.78 26.84 -1.45
N ALA A 33 -3.26 28.02 -1.80
CA ALA A 33 -4.02 29.01 -2.55
C ALA A 33 -4.46 28.47 -3.93
N LEU A 34 -3.55 27.80 -4.66
CA LEU A 34 -3.87 27.18 -5.96
C LEU A 34 -4.93 26.09 -5.82
N VAL A 35 -4.84 25.24 -4.78
CA VAL A 35 -5.83 24.18 -4.52
C VAL A 35 -7.19 24.79 -4.16
N ASN A 36 -7.20 25.83 -3.35
CA ASN A 36 -8.43 26.55 -2.98
C ASN A 36 -9.09 27.21 -4.20
N ASP A 37 -8.30 27.80 -5.11
CA ASP A 37 -8.82 28.34 -6.37
C ASP A 37 -9.48 27.26 -7.22
N ILE A 38 -8.85 26.08 -7.35
CA ILE A 38 -9.42 24.95 -8.08
C ILE A 38 -10.78 24.56 -7.48
N HIS A 39 -10.86 24.33 -6.17
CA HIS A 39 -12.11 23.97 -5.51
C HIS A 39 -13.19 25.06 -5.64
N HIS A 40 -12.79 26.33 -5.59
CA HIS A 40 -13.70 27.45 -5.80
C HIS A 40 -14.32 27.41 -7.20
N TYR A 41 -13.51 27.23 -8.24
CA TYR A 41 -14.02 27.14 -9.61
C TYR A 41 -14.85 25.87 -9.84
N GLU A 42 -14.46 24.74 -9.29
CA GLU A 42 -15.26 23.51 -9.37
C GLU A 42 -16.65 23.68 -8.74
N THR A 43 -16.72 24.38 -7.61
CA THR A 43 -18.00 24.71 -6.96
C THR A 43 -18.87 25.58 -7.87
N ILE A 44 -18.30 26.60 -8.50
CA ILE A 44 -19.02 27.45 -9.45
C ILE A 44 -19.52 26.64 -10.65
N ILE A 45 -18.65 25.84 -11.25
CA ILE A 45 -18.95 25.00 -12.42
C ILE A 45 -20.07 24.00 -12.10
N SER A 46 -20.12 23.47 -10.87
CA SER A 46 -21.15 22.52 -10.46
C SER A 46 -22.59 23.08 -10.54
N ALA A 47 -22.73 24.41 -10.44
CA ALA A 47 -24.02 25.09 -10.52
C ALA A 47 -24.42 25.49 -11.96
N TRP A 48 -23.54 25.29 -12.95
CA TRP A 48 -23.79 25.63 -14.34
C TRP A 48 -24.70 24.61 -15.04
N ASP A 49 -25.28 25.01 -16.17
CA ASP A 49 -26.08 24.09 -17.00
C ASP A 49 -25.21 23.03 -17.71
N GLU A 50 -25.84 21.96 -18.20
CA GLU A 50 -25.14 20.83 -18.83
C GLU A 50 -24.28 21.25 -20.04
N SER A 51 -24.72 22.24 -20.84
CA SER A 51 -23.99 22.69 -22.02
C SER A 51 -22.72 23.47 -21.63
N GLN A 52 -22.81 24.29 -20.59
CA GLN A 52 -21.69 25.03 -20.02
C GLN A 52 -20.69 24.07 -19.36
N GLN A 53 -21.17 23.11 -18.56
CA GLN A 53 -20.34 22.07 -17.96
C GLN A 53 -19.61 21.22 -19.00
N ALA A 54 -20.28 20.86 -20.10
CA ALA A 54 -19.66 20.13 -21.20
C ALA A 54 -18.54 20.92 -21.87
N THR A 55 -18.73 22.23 -22.06
CA THR A 55 -17.74 23.11 -22.70
C THR A 55 -16.50 23.27 -21.83
N ILE A 56 -16.66 23.55 -20.52
CA ILE A 56 -15.51 23.69 -19.62
C ILE A 56 -14.78 22.36 -19.42
N SER A 57 -15.51 21.25 -19.37
CA SER A 57 -14.92 19.91 -19.34
C SER A 57 -14.13 19.59 -20.62
N GLY A 58 -14.62 20.03 -21.77
CA GLY A 58 -13.90 19.94 -23.04
C GLY A 58 -12.60 20.74 -23.03
N TYR A 59 -12.65 21.98 -22.56
CA TYR A 59 -11.48 22.85 -22.41
C TYR A 59 -10.44 22.26 -21.45
N LYS A 60 -10.87 21.85 -20.25
CA LYS A 60 -10.01 21.20 -19.23
C LYS A 60 -9.30 19.99 -19.80
N ARG A 61 -10.02 19.07 -20.47
CA ARG A 61 -9.41 17.90 -21.12
C ARG A 61 -8.39 18.27 -22.20
N ALA A 62 -8.63 19.32 -22.97
CA ALA A 62 -7.70 19.75 -24.02
C ALA A 62 -6.38 20.26 -23.41
N ILE A 63 -6.45 21.05 -22.34
CA ILE A 63 -5.28 21.53 -21.60
C ILE A 63 -4.53 20.36 -20.94
N GLU A 64 -5.25 19.44 -20.30
CA GLU A 64 -4.65 18.27 -19.65
C GLU A 64 -3.95 17.33 -20.64
N ALA A 65 -4.53 17.15 -21.84
CA ALA A 65 -3.90 16.38 -22.91
C ALA A 65 -2.59 17.04 -23.36
N LEU A 66 -2.58 18.37 -23.51
CA LEU A 66 -1.37 19.13 -23.84
C LEU A 66 -0.30 19.01 -22.74
N HIS A 67 -0.68 19.18 -21.47
CA HIS A 67 0.23 19.00 -20.33
C HIS A 67 0.85 17.61 -20.30
N ARG A 68 0.02 16.57 -20.44
CA ARG A 68 0.48 15.19 -20.50
C ARG A 68 1.53 15.00 -21.60
N GLU A 69 1.26 15.53 -22.78
CA GLU A 69 2.12 15.39 -23.96
C GLU A 69 3.45 16.17 -23.79
N ALA A 70 3.43 17.31 -23.10
CA ALA A 70 4.62 18.04 -22.69
C ALA A 70 5.45 17.25 -21.65
N PHE A 71 4.81 16.74 -20.59
CA PHE A 71 5.48 15.95 -19.56
C PHE A 71 6.09 14.67 -20.10
N VAL A 72 5.42 13.96 -21.03
CA VAL A 72 5.99 12.78 -21.69
C VAL A 72 7.31 13.11 -22.39
N ARG A 73 7.36 14.23 -23.14
CA ARG A 73 8.60 14.66 -23.81
C ARG A 73 9.68 15.06 -22.82
N LEU A 74 9.31 15.82 -21.79
CA LEU A 74 10.22 16.26 -20.75
C LEU A 74 10.84 15.06 -20.02
N ILE A 75 10.01 14.14 -19.51
CA ILE A 75 10.45 12.92 -18.84
C ILE A 75 11.35 12.10 -19.76
N ARG A 76 11.01 11.96 -21.04
CA ARG A 76 11.84 11.22 -22.01
C ARG A 76 13.22 11.87 -22.18
N SER A 77 13.28 13.21 -22.25
CA SER A 77 14.53 13.97 -22.36
C SER A 77 15.38 13.81 -21.10
N VAL A 78 14.81 14.08 -19.92
CA VAL A 78 15.54 13.97 -18.65
C VAL A 78 15.97 12.54 -18.39
N LYS A 79 15.17 11.53 -18.75
CA LYS A 79 15.53 10.11 -18.64
C LYS A 79 16.80 9.75 -19.41
N GLN A 80 17.04 10.39 -20.56
CA GLN A 80 18.25 10.15 -21.36
C GLN A 80 19.50 10.72 -20.70
N GLU A 81 19.35 11.77 -19.89
CA GLU A 81 20.46 12.45 -19.21
C GLU A 81 20.69 11.93 -17.79
N SER A 82 19.63 11.76 -16.99
CA SER A 82 19.71 11.36 -15.59
C SER A 82 18.42 10.69 -15.08
N MET A 83 18.49 9.37 -14.90
CA MET A 83 17.42 8.61 -14.24
C MET A 83 17.34 8.89 -12.73
N SER A 84 18.45 9.26 -12.08
CA SER A 84 18.43 9.60 -10.65
C SER A 84 17.71 10.93 -10.40
N ALA A 85 17.86 11.92 -11.28
CA ALA A 85 17.13 13.18 -11.20
C ALA A 85 15.62 12.97 -11.31
N LEU A 86 15.17 12.08 -12.21
CA LEU A 86 13.75 11.72 -12.28
C LEU A 86 13.26 11.01 -11.02
N ARG A 87 14.05 10.10 -10.44
CA ARG A 87 13.68 9.43 -9.18
C ARG A 87 13.55 10.43 -8.03
N HIS A 88 14.49 11.36 -7.92
CA HIS A 88 14.44 12.40 -6.90
C HIS A 88 13.25 13.35 -7.13
N ALA A 89 12.96 13.73 -8.38
CA ALA A 89 11.84 14.60 -8.69
C ALA A 89 10.48 13.98 -8.30
N VAL A 90 10.31 12.66 -8.37
CA VAL A 90 9.06 12.00 -7.95
C VAL A 90 8.95 11.80 -6.43
N GLU A 91 9.97 12.17 -5.65
CA GLU A 91 9.89 12.24 -4.18
C GLU A 91 9.15 13.52 -3.75
N ASP A 92 9.07 14.55 -4.60
CA ASP A 92 8.22 15.72 -4.39
C ASP A 92 6.73 15.35 -4.58
N GLU A 93 5.91 15.68 -3.59
CA GLU A 93 4.50 15.28 -3.52
C GLU A 93 3.66 15.88 -4.66
N VAL A 94 3.92 17.15 -5.01
CA VAL A 94 3.18 17.84 -6.08
C VAL A 94 3.55 17.25 -7.43
N VAL A 95 4.83 16.98 -7.66
CA VAL A 95 5.30 16.32 -8.87
C VAL A 95 4.72 14.91 -8.97
N TYR A 96 4.79 14.11 -7.91
CA TYR A 96 4.20 12.78 -7.87
C TYR A 96 2.70 12.82 -8.20
N GLY A 97 1.96 13.69 -7.52
CA GLY A 97 0.52 13.86 -7.71
C GLY A 97 0.16 14.23 -9.14
N LEU A 98 0.89 15.17 -9.74
CA LEU A 98 0.62 15.63 -11.11
C LEU A 98 0.98 14.57 -12.16
N LEU A 99 2.10 13.87 -12.00
CA LEU A 99 2.47 12.76 -12.88
C LEU A 99 1.49 11.60 -12.76
N ARG A 100 0.99 11.33 -11.55
CA ARG A 100 -0.05 10.32 -11.31
C ARG A 100 -1.38 10.73 -11.92
N TYR A 101 -1.78 11.99 -11.78
CA TYR A 101 -2.99 12.59 -12.37
C TYR A 101 -3.00 12.43 -13.89
N HIS A 102 -1.87 12.69 -14.54
CA HIS A 102 -1.71 12.51 -15.99
C HIS A 102 -1.45 11.06 -16.43
N ASN A 103 -1.49 10.09 -15.51
CA ASN A 103 -1.21 8.67 -15.77
C ASN A 103 0.15 8.44 -16.43
N LEU A 104 1.18 9.14 -15.94
CA LEU A 104 2.56 9.04 -16.42
C LEU A 104 3.44 8.15 -15.53
N ILE A 105 3.02 7.94 -14.29
CA ILE A 105 3.60 6.98 -13.36
C ILE A 105 2.51 6.04 -12.85
N LYS A 106 2.90 4.79 -12.59
CA LYS A 106 2.03 3.82 -11.91
C LYS A 106 2.19 4.01 -10.40
N PRO A 107 1.13 3.74 -9.61
CA PRO A 107 1.32 3.59 -8.17
C PRO A 107 2.38 2.50 -7.91
N PRO A 108 3.13 2.59 -6.81
CA PRO A 108 4.04 1.52 -6.42
C PRO A 108 3.25 0.21 -6.36
N ALA A 109 3.79 -0.83 -6.99
CA ALA A 109 3.19 -2.16 -6.87
C ALA A 109 3.24 -2.59 -5.40
N PRO A 110 2.18 -3.25 -4.87
CA PRO A 110 2.25 -3.80 -3.54
C PRO A 110 3.42 -4.78 -3.41
N PRO A 111 3.94 -5.01 -2.19
CA PRO A 111 5.00 -5.99 -1.95
C PRO A 111 4.66 -7.35 -2.56
N LEU A 112 5.68 -8.09 -2.98
CA LEU A 112 5.53 -9.39 -3.66
C LEU A 112 4.67 -10.36 -2.86
N GLU A 113 4.87 -10.42 -1.55
CA GLU A 113 4.09 -11.25 -0.62
C GLU A 113 2.60 -10.91 -0.65
N GLN A 114 2.26 -9.61 -0.60
CA GLN A 114 0.87 -9.16 -0.68
C GLN A 114 0.24 -9.51 -2.04
N ARG A 115 1.01 -9.41 -3.12
CA ARG A 115 0.55 -9.81 -4.46
C ARG A 115 0.32 -11.32 -4.57
N ILE A 116 1.15 -12.13 -3.91
CA ILE A 116 0.98 -13.58 -3.82
C ILE A 116 -0.27 -13.91 -2.99
N GLU A 117 -0.48 -13.25 -1.85
CA GLU A 117 -1.69 -13.47 -1.04
C GLU A 117 -2.97 -13.09 -1.78
N LEU A 118 -2.96 -12.00 -2.57
CA LEU A 118 -4.07 -11.66 -3.46
C LEU A 118 -4.32 -12.76 -4.50
N ALA A 119 -3.26 -13.32 -5.08
CA ALA A 119 -3.36 -14.42 -6.03
C ALA A 119 -3.92 -15.70 -5.36
N LEU A 120 -3.43 -16.05 -4.17
CA LEU A 120 -3.93 -17.21 -3.43
C LEU A 120 -5.39 -17.03 -3.04
N ALA A 121 -5.79 -15.84 -2.57
CA ALA A 121 -7.17 -15.52 -2.23
C ALA A 121 -8.15 -15.74 -3.40
N GLU A 122 -7.72 -15.56 -4.65
CA GLU A 122 -8.52 -15.89 -5.84
C GLU A 122 -8.68 -17.42 -6.03
N VAL A 123 -7.68 -18.21 -5.63
CA VAL A 123 -7.69 -19.68 -5.76
C VAL A 123 -8.50 -20.35 -4.65
N ARG A 124 -8.46 -19.83 -3.42
CA ARG A 124 -9.09 -20.43 -2.23
C ARG A 124 -10.57 -20.83 -2.42
N PRO A 125 -11.46 -20.04 -3.04
CA PRO A 125 -12.85 -20.43 -3.27
C PRO A 125 -13.01 -21.75 -4.05
N GLY A 126 -12.18 -21.97 -5.07
CA GLY A 126 -12.20 -23.20 -5.86
C GLY A 126 -11.73 -24.42 -5.06
N LEU A 127 -10.70 -24.25 -4.23
CA LEU A 127 -10.18 -25.33 -3.37
C LEU A 127 -11.14 -25.66 -2.23
N LYS A 128 -11.76 -24.63 -1.61
CA LYS A 128 -12.72 -24.81 -0.52
C LYS A 128 -13.95 -25.58 -0.96
N GLY A 129 -14.38 -25.42 -2.23
CA GLY A 129 -15.42 -26.25 -2.84
C GLY A 129 -15.09 -27.75 -2.88
N HIS A 130 -13.81 -28.11 -2.74
CA HIS A 130 -13.31 -29.47 -2.65
C HIS A 130 -12.72 -29.81 -1.27
N ASN A 131 -13.10 -29.08 -0.20
CA ASN A 131 -12.55 -29.26 1.15
C ASN A 131 -11.01 -29.17 1.20
N GLY A 132 -10.43 -28.32 0.36
CA GLY A 132 -9.02 -27.98 0.40
C GLY A 132 -8.78 -26.49 0.60
N ASP A 133 -7.53 -26.13 0.82
CA ASP A 133 -7.08 -24.74 0.88
C ASP A 133 -5.63 -24.62 0.37
N VAL A 134 -5.14 -23.40 0.23
CA VAL A 134 -3.76 -23.10 -0.11
C VAL A 134 -3.22 -21.95 0.75
N GLU A 135 -2.01 -22.13 1.24
CA GLU A 135 -1.29 -21.14 2.04
C GLU A 135 0.11 -20.91 1.47
N LEU A 136 0.57 -19.66 1.58
CA LEU A 136 1.96 -19.31 1.29
C LEU A 136 2.85 -19.83 2.43
N VAL A 137 3.94 -20.52 2.08
CA VAL A 137 4.93 -21.00 3.05
C VAL A 137 6.17 -20.10 3.03
N ALA A 138 6.70 -19.82 1.84
CA ALA A 138 7.91 -19.03 1.68
C ALA A 138 8.02 -18.43 0.28
N ILE A 139 8.79 -17.35 0.18
CA ILE A 139 9.26 -16.79 -1.08
C ILE A 139 10.76 -17.00 -1.10
N HIS A 140 11.25 -17.77 -2.06
CA HIS A 140 12.66 -18.06 -2.26
C HIS A 140 13.19 -17.17 -3.38
N PRO A 141 14.08 -16.22 -3.07
CA PRO A 141 14.77 -15.46 -4.10
C PRO A 141 15.52 -16.40 -5.06
N PRO A 142 15.58 -16.08 -6.36
CA PRO A 142 15.10 -14.83 -6.95
C PRO A 142 13.61 -14.83 -7.38
N ASP A 143 12.99 -16.00 -7.56
CA ASP A 143 11.75 -16.10 -8.35
C ASP A 143 10.86 -17.32 -8.02
N THR A 144 11.10 -18.01 -6.89
CA THR A 144 10.39 -19.24 -6.54
C THR A 144 9.45 -19.00 -5.36
N VAL A 145 8.21 -19.46 -5.45
CA VAL A 145 7.23 -19.41 -4.35
C VAL A 145 6.92 -20.82 -3.86
N GLU A 146 6.91 -20.99 -2.55
CA GLU A 146 6.54 -22.24 -1.89
C GLU A 146 5.14 -22.12 -1.30
N VAL A 147 4.25 -23.04 -1.68
CA VAL A 147 2.87 -23.09 -1.21
C VAL A 147 2.57 -24.43 -0.54
N ARG A 148 1.62 -24.43 0.38
CA ARG A 148 1.11 -25.64 1.02
C ARG A 148 -0.35 -25.84 0.64
N LEU A 149 -0.66 -26.98 0.05
CA LEU A 149 -2.03 -27.42 -0.14
C LEU A 149 -2.53 -28.08 1.15
N ILE A 150 -3.75 -27.72 1.55
CA ILE A 150 -4.39 -28.19 2.79
C ILE A 150 -5.62 -29.02 2.44
N GLY A 151 -6.00 -29.93 3.35
CA GLY A 151 -7.27 -30.67 3.27
C GLY A 151 -7.26 -31.79 2.23
N ALA A 152 -8.37 -31.99 1.54
CA ALA A 152 -8.49 -33.06 0.54
C ALA A 152 -7.48 -32.89 -0.63
N CYS A 153 -6.99 -31.67 -0.84
CA CYS A 153 -6.01 -31.34 -1.86
C CYS A 153 -4.58 -31.83 -1.53
N SER A 154 -4.27 -32.17 -0.28
CA SER A 154 -2.92 -32.63 0.10
C SER A 154 -2.70 -34.15 -0.10
N HIS A 155 -3.76 -34.93 -0.38
CA HIS A 155 -3.68 -36.40 -0.42
C HIS A 155 -4.28 -37.03 -1.70
N CYS A 156 -4.48 -36.25 -2.78
CA CYS A 156 -4.98 -36.77 -4.06
C CYS A 156 -3.85 -36.80 -5.11
N PRO A 157 -3.23 -37.97 -5.38
CA PRO A 157 -2.13 -38.08 -6.34
C PRO A 157 -2.52 -37.72 -7.78
N ALA A 158 -3.80 -37.85 -8.11
CA ALA A 158 -4.33 -37.52 -9.45
C ALA A 158 -4.63 -36.03 -9.64
N SER A 159 -4.67 -35.23 -8.57
CA SER A 159 -5.05 -33.80 -8.60
C SER A 159 -3.94 -32.86 -8.15
N SER A 160 -2.87 -33.33 -7.49
CA SER A 160 -1.80 -32.48 -6.97
C SER A 160 -1.06 -31.71 -8.06
N LEU A 161 -0.77 -32.34 -9.21
CA LEU A 161 -0.07 -31.70 -10.33
C LEU A 161 -0.92 -30.61 -10.99
N THR A 162 -2.19 -30.89 -11.27
CA THR A 162 -3.10 -29.93 -11.94
C THR A 162 -3.49 -28.78 -11.02
N LEU A 163 -3.66 -29.04 -9.72
CA LEU A 163 -3.92 -27.99 -8.72
C LEU A 163 -2.72 -27.06 -8.55
N THR A 164 -1.51 -27.62 -8.48
CA THR A 164 -0.28 -26.81 -8.37
C THR A 164 -0.09 -25.94 -9.62
N GLN A 165 -0.36 -26.49 -10.81
CA GLN A 165 -0.34 -25.71 -12.05
C GLN A 165 -1.39 -24.59 -12.07
N GLY A 166 -2.61 -24.85 -11.61
CA GLY A 166 -3.65 -23.82 -11.50
C GLY A 166 -3.29 -22.71 -10.52
N VAL A 167 -2.71 -23.07 -9.36
CA VAL A 167 -2.17 -22.10 -8.39
C VAL A 167 -1.04 -21.28 -9.01
N GLU A 168 -0.12 -21.93 -9.73
CA GLU A 168 1.01 -21.29 -10.39
C GLU A 168 0.57 -20.29 -11.46
N GLU A 169 -0.43 -20.61 -12.28
CA GLU A 169 -0.97 -19.70 -13.30
C GLU A 169 -1.57 -18.43 -12.69
N VAL A 170 -2.31 -18.57 -11.58
CA VAL A 170 -2.89 -17.41 -10.90
C VAL A 170 -1.80 -16.57 -10.24
N ILE A 171 -0.84 -17.18 -9.55
CA ILE A 171 0.31 -16.47 -8.97
C ILE A 171 1.06 -15.69 -10.04
N LYS A 172 1.36 -16.29 -11.20
CA LYS A 172 2.06 -15.63 -12.32
C LYS A 172 1.30 -14.44 -12.90
N ARG A 173 -0.04 -14.45 -12.84
CA ARG A 173 -0.86 -13.32 -13.31
C ARG A 173 -0.68 -12.07 -12.45
N TYR A 174 -0.60 -12.25 -11.13
CA TYR A 174 -0.37 -11.16 -10.18
C TYR A 174 1.13 -10.86 -10.00
N CYS A 175 1.98 -11.85 -10.22
CA CYS A 175 3.43 -11.84 -9.97
C CYS A 175 4.19 -12.41 -11.19
N PRO A 176 4.26 -11.69 -12.32
CA PRO A 176 4.96 -12.15 -13.52
C PRO A 176 6.47 -12.36 -13.33
N GLU A 177 7.05 -11.83 -12.24
CA GLU A 177 8.43 -12.08 -11.83
C GLU A 177 8.64 -13.47 -11.19
N ILE A 178 7.58 -14.19 -10.79
CA ILE A 178 7.67 -15.54 -10.24
C ILE A 178 7.70 -16.56 -11.37
N ASN A 179 8.80 -17.30 -11.48
CA ASN A 179 8.98 -18.29 -12.54
C ASN A 179 8.55 -19.69 -12.14
N ARG A 180 8.53 -20.00 -10.83
CA ARG A 180 8.27 -21.34 -10.32
C ARG A 180 7.47 -21.33 -9.02
N VAL A 181 6.53 -22.26 -8.92
CA VAL A 181 5.79 -22.54 -7.68
C VAL A 181 6.03 -23.99 -7.26
N ILE A 182 6.38 -24.22 -6.01
CA ILE A 182 6.61 -25.55 -5.43
C ILE A 182 5.59 -25.84 -4.33
N ALA A 183 5.08 -27.06 -4.29
CA ALA A 183 4.14 -27.51 -3.25
C ALA A 183 4.87 -28.36 -2.20
N THR A 184 4.66 -28.08 -0.90
CA THR A 184 5.18 -28.94 0.18
C THR A 184 4.24 -30.09 0.50
N GLU A 185 4.77 -31.33 0.58
CA GLU A 185 4.01 -32.46 1.11
C GLU A 185 3.88 -32.37 2.64
N THR A 186 2.68 -32.62 3.15
CA THR A 186 2.43 -32.68 4.60
C THR A 186 2.88 -34.04 5.13
N THR A 187 4.11 -34.14 5.64
CA THR A 187 4.49 -35.29 6.47
C THR A 187 3.78 -35.14 7.82
N GLN A 188 2.75 -35.95 8.06
CA GLN A 188 2.12 -36.04 9.38
C GLN A 188 3.18 -36.47 10.42
N LEU A 189 3.29 -35.71 11.51
CA LEU A 189 4.05 -36.13 12.69
C LEU A 189 3.41 -37.41 13.24
N SER A 190 4.07 -38.55 13.04
CA SER A 190 3.88 -39.72 13.87
C SER A 190 4.64 -39.48 15.18
N ALA A 191 3.88 -39.27 16.25
CA ALA A 191 4.43 -39.31 17.60
C ALA A 191 4.92 -40.73 17.88
N HIS A 192 6.22 -40.98 17.84
CA HIS A 192 6.90 -41.96 18.71
C HIS A 192 8.42 -41.74 18.75
N THR A 193 8.95 -41.94 19.96
CA THR A 193 10.36 -42.02 20.40
C THR A 193 11.18 -40.74 20.54
N ALA A 194 11.33 -40.36 21.81
CA ALA A 194 12.38 -39.49 22.31
C ALA A 194 13.76 -40.17 22.21
N SER A 195 14.79 -39.46 21.72
CA SER A 195 16.14 -39.43 22.32
C SER A 195 17.05 -38.40 21.64
N GLN A 196 17.44 -37.39 22.42
CA GLN A 196 18.71 -36.63 22.45
C GLN A 196 19.17 -35.72 21.28
N ILE A 197 19.88 -34.64 21.72
CA ILE A 197 20.60 -33.54 21.02
C ILE A 197 19.68 -32.32 20.76
N SER A 198 19.88 -31.06 21.23
CA SER A 198 20.92 -30.29 21.96
C SER A 198 20.24 -29.01 22.55
N PRO A 199 20.69 -28.39 23.66
CA PRO A 199 20.00 -27.25 24.29
C PRO A 199 20.36 -25.86 23.74
N PHE A 200 20.97 -25.77 22.56
CA PHE A 200 21.35 -24.48 21.97
C PHE A 200 21.03 -24.42 20.48
N VAL A 201 20.35 -23.33 20.11
CA VAL A 201 20.03 -22.81 18.78
C VAL A 201 18.71 -23.33 18.17
N SER A 202 17.67 -22.50 18.29
CA SER A 202 16.58 -22.42 17.31
C SER A 202 16.56 -21.02 16.71
N HIS A 203 17.60 -20.68 15.95
CA HIS A 203 17.45 -19.62 14.96
C HIS A 203 16.58 -20.19 13.84
N HIS A 204 15.29 -19.85 13.85
CA HIS A 204 14.53 -19.84 12.61
C HIS A 204 15.05 -18.63 11.81
N PRO A 205 15.73 -18.82 10.67
CA PRO A 205 16.16 -17.69 9.86
C PRO A 205 14.90 -16.98 9.35
N GLY A 206 14.52 -15.88 10.00
CA GLY A 206 13.37 -15.06 9.63
C GLY A 206 12.55 -14.52 10.80
N TRP A 207 12.37 -15.29 11.88
CA TRP A 207 11.52 -14.90 13.02
C TRP A 207 12.33 -14.31 14.16
N LEU A 208 12.07 -13.04 14.46
CA LEU A 208 12.75 -12.30 15.53
C LEU A 208 11.82 -12.18 16.73
N GLU A 209 12.29 -12.64 17.88
CA GLU A 209 11.60 -12.42 19.14
C GLU A 209 11.59 -10.93 19.47
N VAL A 210 10.43 -10.37 19.80
CA VAL A 210 10.26 -8.93 20.03
C VAL A 210 9.87 -8.58 21.47
N THR A 211 8.87 -9.24 22.05
CA THR A 211 8.30 -8.87 23.36
C THR A 211 7.37 -9.96 23.88
N ALA A 212 7.06 -9.95 25.17
CA ALA A 212 6.04 -10.83 25.74
C ALA A 212 4.64 -10.41 25.28
N LEU A 213 3.75 -11.38 25.05
CA LEU A 213 2.34 -11.13 24.68
C LEU A 213 1.65 -10.20 25.69
N ALA A 214 2.01 -10.32 26.97
CA ALA A 214 1.46 -9.52 28.05
C ALA A 214 1.80 -8.02 27.93
N GLU A 215 2.91 -7.68 27.28
CA GLU A 215 3.38 -6.30 27.09
C GLU A 215 2.71 -5.63 25.89
N VAL A 216 2.18 -6.39 24.92
CA VAL A 216 1.43 -5.83 23.79
C VAL A 216 0.04 -5.40 24.27
N PRO A 217 -0.33 -4.12 24.15
CA PRO A 217 -1.56 -3.62 24.72
C PRO A 217 -2.78 -3.95 23.84
N GLN A 218 -3.91 -4.26 24.48
CA GLN A 218 -5.18 -4.56 23.82
C GLN A 218 -5.78 -3.28 23.19
N GLY A 219 -5.98 -3.27 21.88
CA GLY A 219 -6.62 -2.16 21.16
C GLY A 219 -5.89 -0.81 21.27
N ARG A 220 -4.62 -0.83 21.68
CA ARG A 220 -3.67 0.30 21.68
C ARG A 220 -2.40 -0.16 20.96
N VAL A 221 -1.44 0.73 20.78
CA VAL A 221 -0.18 0.38 20.10
C VAL A 221 1.01 0.35 21.04
N LEU A 222 1.94 -0.57 20.76
CA LEU A 222 3.30 -0.60 21.27
C LEU A 222 4.25 -0.33 20.11
N ALA A 223 5.00 0.77 20.18
CA ALA A 223 5.98 1.12 19.17
C ALA A 223 7.37 0.62 19.56
N MET A 224 8.12 0.09 18.59
CA MET A 224 9.49 -0.34 18.84
C MET A 224 10.35 -0.31 17.57
N LYS A 225 11.67 -0.39 17.75
CA LYS A 225 12.63 -0.56 16.65
C LYS A 225 13.24 -1.96 16.70
N LEU A 226 13.27 -2.63 15.55
CA LEU A 226 13.86 -3.97 15.40
C LEU A 226 14.63 -4.01 14.08
N GLU A 227 15.91 -4.37 14.11
CA GLU A 227 16.78 -4.44 12.92
C GLU A 227 16.66 -3.22 11.99
N GLY A 228 16.59 -2.02 12.56
CA GLY A 228 16.46 -0.76 11.82
C GLY A 228 15.05 -0.45 11.29
N LYS A 229 14.08 -1.36 11.41
CA LYS A 229 12.67 -1.12 11.07
C LYS A 229 11.92 -0.58 12.28
N SER A 230 11.05 0.41 12.06
CA SER A 230 10.14 0.95 13.07
C SER A 230 8.81 0.18 13.00
N LEU A 231 8.33 -0.36 14.12
CA LEU A 231 7.19 -1.27 14.20
C LEU A 231 6.10 -0.73 15.13
N LEU A 232 4.86 -1.10 14.85
CA LEU A 232 3.68 -0.90 15.70
C LEU A 232 2.97 -2.22 15.94
N LEU A 233 2.90 -2.65 17.20
CA LEU A 233 2.21 -3.86 17.60
C LEU A 233 0.91 -3.50 18.33
N THR A 234 -0.16 -4.23 18.06
CA THR A 234 -1.42 -4.12 18.81
C THR A 234 -2.03 -5.50 19.02
N ARG A 235 -2.70 -5.69 20.15
CA ARG A 235 -3.36 -6.95 20.47
C ARG A 235 -4.86 -6.86 20.23
N ILE A 236 -5.40 -7.85 19.53
CA ILE A 236 -6.82 -8.04 19.24
C ILE A 236 -7.26 -9.38 19.82
N GLY A 237 -7.59 -9.39 21.11
CA GLY A 237 -7.99 -10.61 21.80
C GLY A 237 -6.75 -11.43 22.13
N SER A 238 -6.65 -12.64 21.58
CA SER A 238 -5.45 -13.49 21.69
C SER A 238 -4.44 -13.28 20.56
N GLU A 239 -4.79 -12.51 19.53
CA GLU A 239 -3.95 -12.29 18.36
C GLU A 239 -3.17 -10.98 18.49
N VAL A 240 -1.96 -10.96 17.92
CA VAL A 240 -1.13 -9.76 17.80
C VAL A 240 -0.96 -9.47 16.32
N VAL A 241 -1.18 -8.22 15.93
CA VAL A 241 -0.85 -7.73 14.59
C VAL A 241 0.28 -6.71 14.70
N CYS A 242 1.16 -6.72 13.71
CA CYS A 242 2.31 -5.84 13.64
C CYS A 242 2.29 -5.09 12.32
N TYR A 243 2.52 -3.78 12.37
CA TYR A 243 2.61 -2.90 11.22
C TYR A 243 3.96 -2.19 11.20
N HIS A 244 4.34 -1.66 10.04
CA HIS A 244 5.36 -0.64 9.97
C HIS A 244 4.84 0.62 10.65
N ASN A 245 5.66 1.23 11.51
CA ASN A 245 5.34 2.49 12.17
C ASN A 245 5.54 3.66 11.18
N ALA A 246 4.73 3.66 10.13
CA ALA A 246 4.75 4.64 9.06
C ALA A 246 3.34 4.72 8.45
N CYS A 247 2.81 5.93 8.42
CA CYS A 247 1.55 6.24 7.77
C CYS A 247 1.64 5.91 6.28
N SER A 248 0.71 5.12 5.73
CA SER A 248 0.69 4.79 4.30
C SER A 248 0.44 6.00 3.38
N HIS A 249 0.20 7.19 3.95
CA HIS A 249 0.17 8.46 3.24
C HIS A 249 1.60 8.97 2.93
N LEU A 250 2.32 9.44 3.95
CA LEU A 250 3.63 10.10 3.81
C LEU A 250 4.75 9.47 4.65
N GLY A 251 4.53 8.27 5.18
CA GLY A 251 5.53 7.53 5.95
C GLY A 251 5.82 8.09 7.35
N VAL A 252 5.07 9.09 7.81
CA VAL A 252 5.23 9.66 9.16
C VAL A 252 4.91 8.65 10.25
N PRO A 253 5.62 8.65 11.39
CA PRO A 253 5.35 7.74 12.49
C PRO A 253 3.92 7.87 13.03
N LEU A 254 3.26 6.75 13.30
CA LEU A 254 1.89 6.69 13.80
C LEU A 254 1.82 6.43 15.31
N ASP A 255 2.95 6.21 15.99
CA ASP A 255 3.04 5.91 17.43
C ASP A 255 2.60 7.07 18.34
N GLY A 256 2.55 8.30 17.81
CA GLY A 256 1.94 9.46 18.46
C GLY A 256 0.45 9.67 18.16
N GLY A 257 -0.16 8.79 17.37
CA GLY A 257 -1.54 8.95 16.90
C GLY A 257 -2.61 8.70 17.97
N GLU A 258 -3.74 9.40 17.84
CA GLU A 258 -4.89 9.17 18.72
C GLU A 258 -5.61 7.88 18.33
N ILE A 259 -6.07 7.13 19.33
CA ILE A 259 -6.81 5.88 19.13
C ILE A 259 -8.18 5.96 19.79
N GLU A 260 -9.22 5.91 18.97
CA GLU A 260 -10.62 5.84 19.40
C GLU A 260 -11.30 4.66 18.71
N GLN A 261 -12.06 3.86 19.47
CA GLN A 261 -12.82 2.72 18.92
C GLN A 261 -11.98 1.76 18.04
N GLN A 262 -10.70 1.53 18.39
CA GLN A 262 -9.74 0.72 17.62
C GLN A 262 -9.38 1.28 16.23
N ILE A 263 -9.59 2.59 16.04
CA ILE A 263 -9.14 3.33 14.86
C ILE A 263 -7.98 4.21 15.30
N LEU A 264 -6.82 4.01 14.69
CA LEU A 264 -5.62 4.83 14.87
C LEU A 264 -5.66 5.98 13.87
N THR A 265 -5.61 7.20 14.36
CA THR A 265 -5.56 8.42 13.54
C THR A 265 -4.12 8.93 13.50
N CYS A 266 -3.57 9.05 12.30
CA CYS A 266 -2.26 9.65 12.05
C CYS A 266 -2.23 11.08 12.61
N PRO A 267 -1.25 11.43 13.46
CA PRO A 267 -1.22 12.72 14.15
C PRO A 267 -0.95 13.90 13.21
N ASP A 268 -0.29 13.68 12.07
CA ASP A 268 0.09 14.76 11.16
C ASP A 268 -1.02 15.16 10.17
N HIS A 269 -1.73 14.19 9.60
CA HIS A 269 -2.65 14.41 8.47
C HIS A 269 -4.02 13.75 8.63
N GLY A 270 -4.31 13.15 9.79
CA GLY A 270 -5.63 12.62 10.11
C GLY A 270 -6.03 11.32 9.39
N PHE A 271 -5.11 10.64 8.70
CA PHE A 271 -5.39 9.33 8.10
C PHE A 271 -5.78 8.31 9.17
N GLN A 272 -6.90 7.63 8.96
CA GLN A 272 -7.50 6.70 9.92
C GLN A 272 -7.27 5.25 9.51
N TYR A 273 -6.82 4.42 10.45
CA TYR A 273 -6.50 3.01 10.23
C TYR A 273 -7.21 2.12 11.24
N ARG A 274 -7.87 1.06 10.77
CA ARG A 274 -8.43 0.03 11.65
C ARG A 274 -7.30 -0.82 12.22
N LEU A 275 -7.10 -0.78 13.54
CA LEU A 275 -6.00 -1.49 14.20
C LEU A 275 -6.02 -3.00 14.00
N ALA A 276 -7.19 -3.60 13.83
CA ALA A 276 -7.30 -5.04 13.67
C ALA A 276 -6.86 -5.57 12.29
N THR A 277 -6.95 -4.72 11.26
CA THR A 277 -6.75 -5.15 9.86
C THR A 277 -5.69 -4.33 9.13
N GLY A 278 -5.32 -3.17 9.64
CA GLY A 278 -4.46 -2.19 8.97
C GLY A 278 -5.18 -1.44 7.84
N GLU A 279 -6.48 -1.67 7.62
CA GLU A 279 -7.28 -1.00 6.60
C GLU A 279 -7.30 0.51 6.84
N CYS A 280 -7.01 1.29 5.79
CA CYS A 280 -7.11 2.74 5.83
C CYS A 280 -8.56 3.17 5.52
N LEU A 281 -9.24 3.77 6.49
CA LEU A 281 -10.65 4.17 6.35
C LEU A 281 -10.81 5.45 5.51
N THR A 282 -9.80 6.33 5.53
CA THR A 282 -9.75 7.56 4.71
C THR A 282 -9.43 7.26 3.24
N SER A 283 -8.65 6.21 2.97
CA SER A 283 -8.26 5.78 1.63
C SER A 283 -8.09 4.26 1.61
N PRO A 284 -9.17 3.48 1.41
CA PRO A 284 -9.16 2.01 1.50
C PRO A 284 -8.13 1.28 0.64
N GLN A 285 -7.58 1.96 -0.37
CA GLN A 285 -6.56 1.40 -1.27
C GLN A 285 -5.13 1.49 -0.72
N THR A 286 -4.90 2.11 0.44
CA THR A 286 -3.57 2.31 1.05
C THR A 286 -3.51 1.82 2.50
N PRO A 287 -3.65 0.51 2.76
CA PRO A 287 -3.57 -0.04 4.11
C PRO A 287 -2.15 0.08 4.69
N LEU A 288 -2.03 -0.11 6.00
CA LEU A 288 -0.73 -0.21 6.67
C LEU A 288 0.05 -1.44 6.16
N GLN A 289 1.35 -1.27 6.00
CA GLN A 289 2.24 -2.39 5.75
C GLN A 289 2.31 -3.27 7.00
N SER A 290 1.85 -4.52 6.91
CA SER A 290 1.93 -5.48 8.01
C SER A 290 3.21 -6.32 7.95
N TYR A 291 3.62 -6.83 9.12
CA TYR A 291 4.61 -7.89 9.24
C TYR A 291 3.95 -9.14 9.80
N PRO A 292 4.33 -10.35 9.33
CA PRO A 292 3.88 -11.59 9.94
C PRO A 292 4.26 -11.65 11.42
N VAL A 293 3.31 -12.11 12.24
CA VAL A 293 3.46 -12.25 13.69
C VAL A 293 3.11 -13.67 14.10
N GLU A 294 3.90 -14.24 14.99
CA GLU A 294 3.60 -15.51 15.64
C GLU A 294 3.72 -15.38 17.16
N VAL A 295 2.80 -16.01 17.89
CA VAL A 295 2.83 -16.05 19.35
C VAL A 295 3.10 -17.48 19.80
N ARG A 296 4.21 -17.70 20.50
CA ARG A 296 4.63 -19.01 21.02
C ARG A 296 4.90 -18.91 22.51
N ASP A 297 4.27 -19.75 23.32
CA ASP A 297 4.49 -19.81 24.77
C ASP A 297 4.42 -18.45 25.50
N GLY A 298 3.55 -17.55 25.02
CA GLY A 298 3.36 -16.21 25.58
C GLY A 298 4.37 -15.17 25.09
N GLN A 299 5.20 -15.49 24.09
CA GLN A 299 6.18 -14.61 23.49
C GLN A 299 5.81 -14.29 22.03
N VAL A 300 6.02 -13.04 21.62
CA VAL A 300 5.72 -12.54 20.28
C VAL A 300 6.98 -12.56 19.41
N PHE A 301 6.84 -13.09 18.20
CA PHE A 301 7.86 -13.16 17.17
C PHE A 301 7.35 -12.43 15.92
N VAL A 302 8.22 -11.67 15.27
CA VAL A 302 7.90 -10.92 14.04
C VAL A 302 8.88 -11.30 12.94
N GLN A 303 8.37 -11.49 11.73
CA GLN A 303 9.19 -11.72 10.54
C GLN A 303 9.35 -10.42 9.75
N LEU A 304 10.57 -9.91 9.63
CA LEU A 304 10.78 -8.59 9.03
C LEU A 304 10.87 -8.57 7.51
N GLY A 305 11.07 -9.71 6.83
CA GLY A 305 11.37 -9.76 5.40
C GLY A 305 12.71 -9.07 5.09
N LEU A 306 13.72 -9.87 4.71
CA LEU A 306 15.03 -9.35 4.27
C LEU A 306 14.91 -8.62 2.93
#